data_AF-A0A937Z0Y0-F1
#
_entry.id   AF-A0A937Z0Y0-F1
#
_cell.length_a   1.000
_cell.length_b   1.000
_cell.length_c   1.000
_cell.angle_alpha   90.00
_cell.angle_beta   90.00
_cell.angle_gamma   90.00
#
_symmetry.space_group_name_H-M   'P 1'
#
loop_
_entity.id
_entity.type
_entity.pdbx_description
1 polymer ?
#
loop_
_entity_poly.entity_id
_entity_poly.type
_entity_poly.pdbx_seq_one_letter_code
_entity_poly.pdbx_strand_id
1 'polypeptide(L)'
;MYVPCWNCGHDVWIETQTECRHCGEPAKRCVDCIHFVLTSSMCRALGVNIGRAEASDPTALSQSYRCPDYQQSPEAQTQAAARKGGRRAKDEAPVAEKPAAPRPAAARPRAESRPAAAAPREGAPAKQKRPHVIAHRGCSEEAPENTVAALRKAAAIPADAVEVDVHVTSDGRPVVIHDATLERTTNGEGAVAATSLAQIRSLDAGAWFSEEFAGERVPTLEEAIDATGKAFLAIHVRCHENDSDRAERAIVDDLRSAGAVDRAWVIHHTRHGLYRFRKLEEALRLCWLPRDGGRDLEYVDDAFYMGYRIIQPTFRVVTPEFVEYAHQKKMWVNVFWADDEGLMRQLTALGVNGILTNKPALLRQVVTGG
;
A
#
# COMPACT_ATOMS: atom_id res chain seq x y z
N MET A 1 -1.87 -10.47 -11.48
CA MET A 1 -0.89 -9.71 -10.65
C MET A 1 0.02 -10.67 -9.88
N TYR A 2 1.30 -10.32 -9.68
CA TYR A 2 2.21 -11.07 -8.80
C TYR A 2 1.95 -10.67 -7.34
N VAL A 3 1.75 -11.65 -6.46
CA VAL A 3 1.77 -11.46 -5.01
C VAL A 3 2.77 -12.41 -4.37
N PRO A 4 3.43 -12.03 -3.27
CA PRO A 4 4.27 -12.95 -2.56
C PRO A 4 3.44 -14.08 -1.97
N CYS A 5 3.87 -15.32 -2.21
CA CYS A 5 3.34 -16.51 -1.56
C CYS A 5 3.48 -16.35 -0.03
N TRP A 6 2.37 -16.50 0.68
CA TRP A 6 2.35 -16.47 2.15
C TRP A 6 3.34 -17.47 2.77
N ASN A 7 3.55 -18.64 2.16
CA ASN A 7 4.38 -19.68 2.77
C ASN A 7 5.88 -19.54 2.50
N CYS A 8 6.29 -18.95 1.36
CA CYS A 8 7.71 -18.90 0.99
C CYS A 8 8.22 -17.51 0.55
N GLY A 9 7.32 -16.52 0.46
CA GLY A 9 7.65 -15.15 0.07
C GLY A 9 8.20 -15.00 -1.36
N HIS A 10 7.87 -15.93 -2.26
CA HIS A 10 8.14 -15.83 -3.70
C HIS A 10 6.94 -15.23 -4.43
N ASP A 11 7.19 -14.41 -5.45
CA ASP A 11 6.14 -13.83 -6.26
C ASP A 11 5.37 -14.91 -7.07
N VAL A 12 4.05 -14.94 -6.86
CA VAL A 12 3.09 -15.86 -7.47
C VAL A 12 2.10 -15.05 -8.30
N TRP A 13 1.90 -15.45 -9.56
CA TRP A 13 0.92 -14.84 -10.43
C TRP A 13 -0.49 -15.32 -10.07
N ILE A 14 -1.30 -14.46 -9.42
CA ILE A 14 -2.64 -14.81 -8.92
C ILE A 14 -3.62 -15.21 -10.02
N GLU A 15 -3.45 -14.71 -11.24
CA GLU A 15 -4.50 -14.83 -12.27
C GLU A 15 -4.72 -16.26 -12.75
N THR A 16 -3.77 -17.18 -12.50
CA THR A 16 -3.87 -18.58 -12.98
C THR A 16 -3.26 -19.63 -12.05
N GLN A 17 -2.75 -19.27 -10.87
CA GLN A 17 -2.04 -20.21 -9.99
C GLN A 17 -2.82 -20.47 -8.70
N THR A 18 -3.30 -21.72 -8.54
CA THR A 18 -3.91 -22.23 -7.30
C THR A 18 -2.87 -22.62 -6.24
N GLU A 19 -1.61 -22.80 -6.65
CA GLU A 19 -0.50 -23.24 -5.81
C GLU A 19 0.77 -22.48 -6.18
N CYS A 20 1.61 -22.19 -5.19
CA CYS A 20 2.92 -21.62 -5.42
C CYS A 20 3.84 -22.68 -6.04
N ARG A 21 4.33 -22.44 -7.26
CA ARG A 21 5.25 -23.37 -7.95
C ARG A 21 6.60 -23.57 -7.25
N HIS A 22 6.91 -22.77 -6.24
CA HIS A 22 8.15 -22.88 -5.47
C HIS A 22 8.01 -23.80 -4.25
N CYS A 23 6.95 -23.65 -3.45
CA CYS A 23 6.76 -24.47 -2.24
C CYS A 23 5.64 -25.53 -2.35
N GLY A 24 4.86 -25.54 -3.42
CA GLY A 24 3.73 -26.44 -3.60
C GLY A 24 2.50 -26.12 -2.75
N GLU A 25 2.55 -25.07 -1.93
CA GLU A 25 1.41 -24.71 -1.06
C GLU A 25 0.32 -23.93 -1.81
N PRO A 26 -0.95 -24.07 -1.40
CA PRO A 26 -2.06 -23.30 -1.97
C PRO A 26 -1.80 -21.79 -1.93
N ALA A 27 -1.90 -21.14 -3.09
CA ALA A 27 -1.93 -19.70 -3.17
C ALA A 27 -3.29 -19.23 -2.63
N LYS A 28 -3.33 -18.72 -1.38
CA LYS A 28 -4.56 -18.15 -0.82
C LYS A 28 -5.01 -16.99 -1.72
N ARG A 29 -6.17 -17.19 -2.36
CA ARG A 29 -6.71 -16.38 -3.46
C ARG A 29 -6.90 -14.91 -3.09
N CYS A 30 -6.58 -14.03 -4.05
CA CYS A 30 -7.06 -12.67 -4.27
C CYS A 30 -7.77 -11.98 -3.07
N VAL A 31 -7.04 -11.15 -2.34
CA VAL A 31 -7.56 -10.39 -1.18
C VAL A 31 -8.41 -9.17 -1.59
N ASP A 32 -8.54 -8.87 -2.89
CA ASP A 32 -9.30 -7.71 -3.36
C ASP A 32 -10.84 -7.84 -3.24
N CYS A 33 -11.35 -8.96 -2.70
CA CYS A 33 -12.78 -9.11 -2.38
C CYS A 33 -13.15 -8.92 -0.91
N ILE A 34 -12.21 -8.63 0.01
CA ILE A 34 -12.54 -8.44 1.43
C ILE A 34 -13.06 -7.01 1.73
N HIS A 35 -12.83 -6.04 0.85
CA HIS A 35 -13.44 -4.70 0.96
C HIS A 35 -14.68 -4.53 0.06
N PHE A 36 -15.71 -5.31 0.37
CA PHE A 36 -17.04 -5.33 -0.27
C PHE A 36 -17.84 -3.98 -0.20
N VAL A 37 -17.27 -2.87 0.27
CA VAL A 37 -18.02 -1.60 0.42
C VAL A 37 -17.65 -0.53 -0.62
N LEU A 38 -16.52 -0.62 -1.34
CA LEU A 38 -16.07 0.48 -2.22
C LEU A 38 -15.84 0.15 -3.70
N THR A 39 -15.99 -1.10 -4.15
CA THR A 39 -15.79 -1.48 -5.56
C THR A 39 -17.07 -1.57 -6.37
N SER A 40 -18.11 -0.82 -5.98
CA SER A 40 -19.38 -0.82 -6.72
C SER A 40 -19.28 -0.20 -8.12
N SER A 41 -18.26 0.63 -8.39
CA SER A 41 -18.06 1.26 -9.71
C SER A 41 -17.34 0.33 -10.69
N MET A 42 -16.29 -0.35 -10.26
CA MET A 42 -15.48 -1.24 -11.12
C MET A 42 -16.26 -2.49 -11.54
N CYS A 43 -16.99 -3.12 -10.62
CA CYS A 43 -17.84 -4.27 -10.94
C CYS A 43 -18.99 -3.87 -11.91
N ARG A 44 -19.61 -2.69 -11.72
CA ARG A 44 -20.65 -2.18 -12.62
C ARG A 44 -20.11 -1.83 -14.01
N ALA A 45 -18.92 -1.24 -14.10
CA ALA A 45 -18.28 -0.91 -15.38
C ALA A 45 -17.95 -2.16 -16.22
N LEU A 46 -17.70 -3.29 -15.56
CA LEU A 46 -17.47 -4.59 -16.20
C LEU A 46 -18.78 -5.38 -16.45
N GLY A 47 -19.95 -4.82 -16.15
CA GLY A 47 -21.25 -5.49 -16.27
C GLY A 47 -21.50 -6.60 -15.25
N VAL A 48 -20.71 -6.62 -14.17
CA VAL A 48 -20.72 -7.66 -13.13
C VAL A 48 -21.55 -7.16 -11.94
N ASN A 49 -22.68 -7.80 -11.66
CA ASN A 49 -23.60 -7.43 -10.60
C ASN A 49 -23.56 -8.48 -9.47
N ILE A 50 -22.69 -8.28 -8.49
CA ILE A 50 -22.42 -9.26 -7.43
C ILE A 50 -23.36 -8.99 -6.24
N GLY A 51 -24.26 -9.93 -5.95
CA GLY A 51 -25.15 -9.86 -4.78
C GLY A 51 -24.40 -10.03 -3.46
N ARG A 52 -24.97 -9.49 -2.36
CA ARG A 52 -24.42 -9.60 -0.99
C ARG A 52 -24.12 -11.04 -0.55
N ALA A 53 -24.90 -12.00 -1.02
CA ALA A 53 -24.71 -13.42 -0.73
C ALA A 53 -23.59 -14.07 -1.57
N GLU A 54 -23.32 -13.56 -2.77
CA GLU A 54 -22.30 -14.09 -3.68
C GLU A 54 -20.89 -13.61 -3.27
N ALA A 55 -20.77 -12.42 -2.70
CA ALA A 55 -19.48 -11.92 -2.21
C ALA A 55 -18.95 -12.69 -0.99
N SER A 56 -19.85 -13.28 -0.19
CA SER A 56 -19.49 -14.13 0.95
C SER A 56 -19.20 -15.59 0.54
N ASP A 57 -19.54 -15.99 -0.68
CA ASP A 57 -19.27 -17.33 -1.22
C ASP A 57 -18.59 -17.24 -2.61
N PRO A 58 -17.26 -17.23 -2.65
CA PRO A 58 -16.48 -17.13 -3.89
C PRO A 58 -16.77 -18.26 -4.89
N THR A 59 -17.27 -19.40 -4.40
CA THR A 59 -17.62 -20.56 -5.23
C THR A 59 -18.91 -20.31 -6.00
N ALA A 60 -19.91 -19.70 -5.34
CA ALA A 60 -21.16 -19.30 -5.98
C ALA A 60 -20.93 -18.21 -7.05
N LEU A 61 -20.01 -17.27 -6.77
CA LEU A 61 -19.61 -16.20 -7.68
C LEU A 61 -18.97 -16.75 -8.97
N SER A 62 -18.11 -17.77 -8.86
CA SER A 62 -17.49 -18.40 -10.02
C SER A 62 -18.51 -19.18 -10.89
N GLN A 63 -19.57 -19.70 -10.26
CA GLN A 63 -20.66 -20.44 -10.94
C GLN A 63 -21.63 -19.51 -11.68
N SER A 64 -21.97 -18.34 -11.12
CA SER A 64 -22.94 -17.42 -11.72
C SER A 64 -22.40 -16.74 -13.00
N TYR A 65 -21.09 -16.52 -13.09
CA TYR A 65 -20.46 -15.85 -14.24
C TYR A 65 -19.91 -16.79 -15.34
N ARG A 66 -20.22 -18.10 -15.29
CA ARG A 66 -19.74 -19.11 -16.27
C ARG A 66 -18.25 -18.97 -16.62
N CYS A 67 -17.41 -18.80 -15.61
CA CYS A 67 -15.96 -18.68 -15.79
C CYS A 67 -15.41 -19.91 -16.56
N PRO A 68 -14.78 -19.74 -17.74
CA PRO A 68 -14.29 -20.84 -18.56
C PRO A 68 -13.27 -21.73 -17.84
N ASP A 69 -12.42 -21.13 -17.01
CA ASP A 69 -11.39 -21.83 -16.25
C ASP A 69 -11.98 -22.62 -15.08
N TYR A 70 -13.02 -22.10 -14.42
CA TYR A 70 -13.77 -22.86 -13.41
C TYR A 70 -14.42 -24.09 -14.03
N GLN A 71 -15.02 -24.00 -15.23
CA GLN A 71 -15.63 -25.16 -15.91
C GLN A 71 -14.63 -26.26 -16.27
N GLN A 72 -13.36 -25.92 -16.38
CA GLN A 72 -12.28 -26.86 -16.66
C GLN A 72 -11.62 -27.41 -15.37
N SER A 73 -11.94 -26.86 -14.20
CA SER A 73 -11.38 -27.28 -12.92
C SER A 73 -11.85 -28.69 -12.49
N PRO A 74 -11.00 -29.46 -11.79
CA PRO A 74 -11.39 -30.77 -11.23
C PRO A 74 -12.59 -30.69 -10.29
N GLU A 75 -12.73 -29.59 -9.54
CA GLU A 75 -13.84 -29.32 -8.63
C GLU A 75 -15.17 -29.17 -9.39
N ALA A 76 -15.19 -28.43 -10.50
CA ALA A 76 -16.37 -28.31 -11.36
C ALA A 76 -16.71 -29.62 -12.07
N GLN A 77 -15.70 -30.39 -12.49
CA GLN A 77 -15.91 -31.71 -13.09
C GLN A 77 -16.51 -32.70 -12.09
N THR A 78 -16.08 -32.64 -10.82
CA THR A 78 -16.60 -33.48 -9.73
C THR A 78 -18.05 -33.13 -9.39
N GLN A 79 -18.38 -31.83 -9.33
CA GLN A 79 -19.76 -31.38 -9.12
C GLN A 79 -20.67 -31.65 -10.33
N ALA A 80 -20.16 -31.56 -11.56
CA ALA A 80 -20.90 -31.92 -12.77
C ALA A 80 -21.14 -33.44 -12.87
N ALA A 81 -20.17 -34.26 -12.46
CA ALA A 81 -20.29 -35.71 -12.38
C ALA A 81 -21.32 -36.13 -11.32
N ALA A 82 -21.34 -35.46 -10.16
CA ALA A 82 -22.35 -35.66 -9.13
C ALA A 82 -23.78 -35.30 -9.60
N ARG A 83 -23.92 -34.34 -10.52
CA ARG A 83 -25.21 -33.97 -11.13
C ARG A 83 -25.67 -34.90 -12.26
N LYS A 84 -24.74 -35.60 -12.94
CA LYS A 84 -25.04 -36.46 -14.11
C LYS A 84 -25.31 -37.94 -13.76
N GLY A 85 -25.18 -38.34 -12.50
CA GLY A 85 -25.43 -39.70 -12.00
C GLY A 85 -26.91 -40.08 -11.87
N GLY A 86 -27.76 -39.75 -12.84
CA GLY A 86 -29.20 -40.03 -12.79
C GLY A 86 -29.85 -40.30 -14.15
N ARG A 87 -30.08 -41.60 -14.42
CA ARG A 87 -31.05 -42.23 -15.37
C ARG A 87 -30.57 -42.71 -16.76
N ARG A 88 -30.52 -44.05 -16.84
CA ARG A 88 -30.90 -45.06 -17.86
C ARG A 88 -30.94 -44.74 -19.37
N ALA A 89 -30.53 -45.78 -20.10
CA ALA A 89 -30.37 -46.01 -21.54
C ALA A 89 -31.64 -45.97 -22.42
N LYS A 90 -31.45 -45.75 -23.74
CA LYS A 90 -31.84 -46.69 -24.81
C LYS A 90 -31.35 -46.29 -26.23
N ASP A 91 -30.86 -47.32 -26.92
CA ASP A 91 -30.92 -47.68 -28.35
C ASP A 91 -30.07 -46.99 -29.44
N GLU A 92 -29.59 -47.85 -30.35
CA GLU A 92 -28.43 -47.79 -31.26
C GLU A 92 -28.74 -47.33 -32.70
N ALA A 93 -27.71 -46.84 -33.43
CA ALA A 93 -27.32 -47.22 -34.82
C ALA A 93 -26.16 -46.32 -35.35
N PRO A 94 -25.45 -46.66 -36.46
CA PRO A 94 -24.24 -47.47 -36.53
C PRO A 94 -22.94 -46.66 -36.74
N VAL A 95 -21.82 -47.35 -36.52
CA VAL A 95 -20.43 -46.87 -36.50
C VAL A 95 -19.88 -46.62 -37.91
N ALA A 96 -19.30 -45.45 -38.13
CA ALA A 96 -18.33 -45.19 -39.20
C ALA A 96 -16.91 -45.16 -38.58
N GLU A 97 -16.01 -46.01 -39.10
CA GLU A 97 -14.62 -46.10 -38.65
C GLU A 97 -13.86 -44.77 -38.83
N LYS A 98 -13.24 -44.30 -37.75
CA LYS A 98 -12.27 -43.19 -37.76
C LYS A 98 -10.84 -43.76 -37.82
N PRO A 99 -9.93 -43.18 -38.62
CA PRO A 99 -8.56 -43.69 -38.75
C PRO A 99 -7.75 -43.55 -37.46
N ALA A 100 -6.83 -44.49 -37.25
CA ALA A 100 -5.95 -44.55 -36.09
C ALA A 100 -5.14 -43.26 -35.89
N ALA A 101 -5.18 -42.70 -34.68
CA ALA A 101 -4.38 -41.56 -34.29
C ALA A 101 -2.87 -41.92 -34.24
N PRO A 102 -1.97 -41.00 -34.66
CA PRO A 102 -0.53 -41.24 -34.59
C PRO A 102 -0.05 -41.31 -33.13
N ARG A 103 0.90 -42.23 -32.86
CA ARG A 103 1.53 -42.41 -31.54
C ARG A 103 2.17 -41.09 -31.08
N PRO A 104 2.07 -40.73 -29.78
CA PRO A 104 2.66 -39.50 -29.27
C PRO A 104 4.18 -39.52 -29.44
N ALA A 105 4.71 -38.43 -30.01
CA ALA A 105 6.15 -38.20 -30.12
C ALA A 105 6.78 -38.13 -28.73
N ALA A 106 8.01 -38.66 -28.62
CA ALA A 106 8.78 -38.74 -27.39
C ALA A 106 8.87 -37.39 -26.66
N ALA A 107 8.74 -37.44 -25.34
CA ALA A 107 8.78 -36.29 -24.45
C ALA A 107 10.04 -35.44 -24.69
N ARG A 108 9.84 -34.14 -24.96
CA ARG A 108 10.93 -33.16 -24.92
C ARG A 108 11.47 -33.09 -23.49
N PRO A 109 12.80 -32.99 -23.30
CA PRO A 109 13.38 -32.87 -21.97
C PRO A 109 12.85 -31.60 -21.30
N ARG A 110 12.46 -31.72 -20.01
CA ARG A 110 12.11 -30.58 -19.16
C ARG A 110 13.29 -29.61 -19.17
N ALA A 111 13.05 -28.39 -19.63
CA ALA A 111 14.00 -27.29 -19.42
C ALA A 111 14.19 -27.13 -17.90
N GLU A 112 15.43 -27.26 -17.44
CA GLU A 112 15.78 -26.95 -16.06
C GLU A 112 15.39 -25.50 -15.77
N SER A 113 14.43 -25.33 -14.86
CA SER A 113 14.01 -24.01 -14.40
C SER A 113 15.19 -23.36 -13.67
N ARG A 114 15.84 -22.37 -14.28
CA ARG A 114 16.67 -21.43 -13.54
C ARG A 114 15.80 -20.79 -12.46
N PRO A 115 16.22 -20.76 -11.18
CA PRO A 115 15.46 -20.08 -10.14
C PRO A 115 15.29 -18.61 -10.55
N ALA A 116 14.04 -18.15 -10.55
CA ALA A 116 13.74 -16.73 -10.65
C ALA A 116 14.42 -16.05 -9.45
N ALA A 117 15.12 -14.93 -9.68
CA ALA A 117 15.70 -14.17 -8.59
C ALA A 117 14.59 -13.77 -7.61
N ALA A 118 14.81 -14.01 -6.31
CA ALA A 118 13.88 -13.56 -5.27
C ALA A 118 13.63 -12.06 -5.42
N ALA A 119 12.39 -11.61 -5.23
CA ALA A 119 12.04 -10.19 -5.26
C ALA A 119 13.00 -9.40 -4.35
N PRO A 120 13.49 -8.22 -4.77
CA PRO A 120 14.35 -7.40 -3.94
C PRO A 120 13.65 -7.11 -2.61
N ARG A 121 14.25 -7.56 -1.51
CA ARG A 121 13.76 -7.33 -0.14
C ARG A 121 14.56 -6.20 0.48
N GLU A 122 13.88 -5.29 1.16
CA GLU A 122 14.57 -4.29 1.97
C GLU A 122 15.43 -4.97 3.05
N GLY A 123 16.65 -4.46 3.20
CA GLY A 123 17.56 -4.86 4.27
C GLY A 123 16.91 -4.62 5.63
N ALA A 124 17.24 -5.47 6.60
CA ALA A 124 16.78 -5.29 7.97
C ALA A 124 17.24 -3.93 8.49
N PRO A 125 16.34 -3.13 9.10
CA PRO A 125 16.74 -1.83 9.59
C PRO A 125 17.63 -1.95 10.83
N ALA A 126 18.48 -0.95 11.06
CA ALA A 126 19.39 -0.93 12.19
C ALA A 126 18.66 -0.79 13.54
N LYS A 127 19.21 -1.39 14.60
CA LYS A 127 18.73 -1.15 15.98
C LYS A 127 18.94 0.33 16.33
N GLN A 128 17.90 0.96 16.87
CA GLN A 128 17.93 2.37 17.30
C GLN A 128 18.02 2.46 18.83
N LYS A 129 18.62 3.55 19.32
CA LYS A 129 18.71 3.84 20.76
C LYS A 129 17.45 4.52 21.32
N ARG A 130 16.67 5.16 20.44
CA ARG A 130 15.41 5.86 20.75
C ARG A 130 14.49 5.81 19.53
N PRO A 131 13.17 6.01 19.70
CA PRO A 131 12.28 6.23 18.57
C PRO A 131 12.70 7.47 17.76
N HIS A 132 12.48 7.41 16.46
CA HIS A 132 12.53 8.56 15.57
C HIS A 132 11.41 9.55 15.90
N VAL A 133 11.74 10.84 15.90
CA VAL A 133 10.78 11.94 15.94
C VAL A 133 10.32 12.18 14.52
N ILE A 134 9.04 11.88 14.23
CA ILE A 134 8.45 12.06 12.90
C ILE A 134 7.41 13.20 13.00
N ALA A 135 7.70 14.34 12.38
CA ALA A 135 6.81 15.49 12.40
C ALA A 135 5.64 15.30 11.43
N HIS A 136 4.43 15.09 11.95
CA HIS A 136 3.23 14.79 11.16
C HIS A 136 2.72 16.04 10.45
N ARG A 137 2.73 16.02 9.11
CA ARG A 137 2.45 17.17 8.24
C ARG A 137 3.32 18.40 8.57
N GLY A 138 4.56 18.16 9.02
CA GLY A 138 5.42 19.19 9.60
C GLY A 138 5.14 19.46 11.09
N CYS A 139 5.44 20.67 11.54
CA CYS A 139 5.17 21.11 12.92
C CYS A 139 3.73 21.63 13.03
N SER A 140 2.76 20.77 12.72
CA SER A 140 1.36 21.13 12.42
C SER A 140 0.55 21.65 13.60
N GLU A 141 1.02 21.50 14.84
CA GLU A 141 0.44 22.20 16.00
C GLU A 141 0.75 23.70 15.98
N GLU A 142 1.85 24.12 15.34
CA GLU A 142 2.38 25.48 15.45
C GLU A 142 2.51 26.22 14.10
N ALA A 143 2.09 25.61 13.01
CA ALA A 143 2.09 26.15 11.66
C ALA A 143 1.07 25.37 10.81
N PRO A 144 0.50 25.96 9.73
CA PRO A 144 -0.48 25.29 8.89
C PRO A 144 0.07 23.98 8.32
N GLU A 145 -0.66 22.89 8.52
CA GLU A 145 -0.23 21.55 8.09
C GLU A 145 0.18 21.51 6.61
N ASN A 146 1.17 20.68 6.27
CA ASN A 146 1.58 20.45 4.88
C ASN A 146 2.04 21.72 4.11
N THR A 147 2.49 22.78 4.81
CA THR A 147 3.05 24.01 4.20
C THR A 147 4.58 24.10 4.34
N VAL A 148 5.23 24.92 3.52
CA VAL A 148 6.68 25.17 3.65
C VAL A 148 7.03 25.72 5.05
N ALA A 149 6.17 26.56 5.63
CA ALA A 149 6.32 27.03 7.00
C ALA A 149 6.39 25.88 8.02
N ALA A 150 5.42 24.97 8.00
CA ALA A 150 5.40 23.82 8.91
C ALA A 150 6.58 22.87 8.71
N LEU A 151 7.00 22.66 7.46
CA LEU A 151 8.14 21.79 7.13
C LEU A 151 9.47 22.40 7.59
N ARG A 152 9.70 23.70 7.35
CA ARG A 152 10.91 24.39 7.81
C ARG A 152 11.00 24.42 9.33
N LYS A 153 9.87 24.62 10.01
CA LYS A 153 9.81 24.58 11.47
C LYS A 153 10.13 23.18 12.00
N ALA A 154 9.60 22.14 11.36
CA ALA A 154 9.93 20.75 11.68
C ALA A 154 11.38 20.39 11.39
N ALA A 155 12.04 21.00 10.38
CA ALA A 155 13.46 20.81 10.09
C ALA A 155 14.40 21.58 11.03
N ALA A 156 13.92 22.71 11.59
CA ALA A 156 14.65 23.48 12.60
C ALA A 156 14.63 22.79 13.97
N ILE A 157 13.53 22.11 14.28
CA ILE A 157 13.50 21.10 15.34
C ILE A 157 14.29 19.92 14.79
N PRO A 158 15.23 19.28 15.52
CA PRO A 158 16.00 18.16 15.01
C PRO A 158 15.13 16.87 14.95
N ALA A 159 14.02 16.93 14.20
CA ALA A 159 13.19 15.81 13.82
C ALA A 159 13.99 14.88 12.90
N ASP A 160 13.84 13.59 13.11
CA ASP A 160 14.55 12.59 12.30
C ASP A 160 13.88 12.45 10.92
N ALA A 161 12.57 12.68 10.86
CA ALA A 161 11.80 12.72 9.63
C ALA A 161 10.64 13.71 9.71
N VAL A 162 10.15 14.10 8.53
CA VAL A 162 8.94 14.90 8.36
C VAL A 162 8.00 14.13 7.45
N GLU A 163 6.77 13.96 7.90
CA GLU A 163 5.71 13.32 7.13
C GLU A 163 4.92 14.36 6.35
N VAL A 164 4.59 14.02 5.11
CA VAL A 164 3.83 14.84 4.18
C VAL A 164 2.81 14.01 3.43
N ASP A 165 1.64 14.57 3.23
CA ASP A 165 0.61 13.96 2.40
C ASP A 165 0.74 14.46 0.95
N VAL A 166 0.69 13.55 -0.03
CA VAL A 166 0.85 13.89 -1.44
C VAL A 166 -0.37 13.47 -2.26
N HIS A 167 -0.90 14.43 -3.01
CA HIS A 167 -1.81 14.22 -4.13
C HIS A 167 -1.16 14.66 -5.44
N VAL A 168 -1.81 14.35 -6.56
CA VAL A 168 -1.38 14.76 -7.89
C VAL A 168 -2.47 15.59 -8.54
N THR A 169 -2.07 16.73 -9.12
CA THR A 169 -2.96 17.68 -9.78
C THR A 169 -3.50 17.16 -11.11
N SER A 170 -4.47 17.86 -11.71
CA SER A 170 -5.04 17.47 -13.01
C SER A 170 -3.99 17.43 -14.13
N ASP A 171 -2.98 18.31 -14.06
CA ASP A 171 -1.83 18.37 -14.97
C ASP A 171 -0.63 17.50 -14.53
N GLY A 172 -0.76 16.73 -13.44
CA GLY A 172 0.14 15.62 -13.13
C GLY A 172 1.32 15.98 -12.27
N ARG A 173 1.20 17.07 -11.51
CA ARG A 173 2.25 17.56 -10.62
C ARG A 173 1.97 17.12 -9.18
N PRO A 174 2.95 16.54 -8.46
CA PRO A 174 2.78 16.23 -7.05
C PRO A 174 2.67 17.49 -6.19
N VAL A 175 1.66 17.55 -5.33
CA VAL A 175 1.40 18.65 -4.40
C VAL A 175 1.18 18.11 -2.99
N VAL A 176 1.58 18.89 -1.99
CA VAL A 176 1.58 18.50 -0.59
C VAL A 176 0.32 19.02 0.10
N ILE A 177 -0.65 18.14 0.30
CA ILE A 177 -1.97 18.41 0.90
C ILE A 177 -2.60 17.09 1.34
N HIS A 178 -3.33 17.08 2.45
CA HIS A 178 -3.92 15.85 3.01
C HIS A 178 -5.25 15.45 2.34
N ASP A 179 -6.19 16.40 2.31
CA ASP A 179 -7.54 16.15 1.85
C ASP A 179 -7.57 16.00 0.33
N ALA A 180 -8.52 15.21 -0.19
CA ALA A 180 -8.73 15.13 -1.63
C ALA A 180 -9.37 16.40 -2.20
N THR A 181 -9.81 17.31 -1.34
CA THR A 181 -10.49 18.57 -1.66
C THR A 181 -9.80 19.75 -0.96
N LEU A 182 -10.07 20.95 -1.44
CA LEU A 182 -9.30 22.16 -1.10
C LEU A 182 -9.83 22.92 0.13
N GLU A 183 -11.06 22.68 0.56
CA GLU A 183 -11.84 23.61 1.40
C GLU A 183 -11.34 23.71 2.84
N ARG A 184 -10.82 22.63 3.42
CA ARG A 184 -10.45 22.63 4.84
C ARG A 184 -9.19 23.46 5.11
N THR A 185 -8.24 23.44 4.19
CA THR A 185 -6.87 23.95 4.42
C THR A 185 -6.47 25.01 3.40
N THR A 186 -7.40 25.47 2.57
CA THR A 186 -7.17 26.57 1.64
C THR A 186 -8.40 27.45 1.52
N ASN A 187 -8.28 28.57 0.81
CA ASN A 187 -9.42 29.40 0.40
C ASN A 187 -10.05 28.97 -0.95
N GLY A 188 -9.72 27.79 -1.46
CA GLY A 188 -10.29 27.24 -2.70
C GLY A 188 -11.32 26.13 -2.44
N GLU A 189 -11.99 25.70 -3.51
CA GLU A 189 -12.99 24.64 -3.48
C GLU A 189 -12.75 23.63 -4.62
N GLY A 190 -13.22 22.40 -4.42
CA GLY A 190 -13.16 21.33 -5.40
C GLY A 190 -12.04 20.33 -5.16
N ALA A 191 -11.96 19.33 -6.04
CA ALA A 191 -11.01 18.24 -5.91
C ALA A 191 -9.60 18.64 -6.37
N VAL A 192 -8.59 18.22 -5.62
CA VAL A 192 -7.16 18.43 -5.97
C VAL A 192 -6.85 17.81 -7.34
N ALA A 193 -7.32 16.58 -7.58
CA ALA A 193 -7.11 15.87 -8.83
C ALA A 193 -7.79 16.51 -10.06
N ALA A 194 -8.75 17.42 -9.85
CA ALA A 194 -9.43 18.16 -10.92
C ALA A 194 -8.86 19.56 -11.15
N THR A 195 -7.88 19.98 -10.34
CA THR A 195 -7.35 21.35 -10.34
C THR A 195 -5.89 21.36 -10.81
N SER A 196 -5.49 22.32 -11.64
CA SER A 196 -4.10 22.41 -12.13
C SER A 196 -3.15 22.93 -11.05
N LEU A 197 -1.85 22.65 -11.21
CA LEU A 197 -0.82 23.19 -10.30
C LEU A 197 -0.89 24.72 -10.21
N ALA A 198 -1.03 25.41 -11.34
CA ALA A 198 -1.10 26.87 -11.38
C ALA A 198 -2.27 27.43 -10.56
N GLN A 199 -3.43 26.78 -10.62
CA GLN A 199 -4.61 27.16 -9.85
C GLN A 199 -4.41 26.87 -8.35
N ILE A 200 -3.96 25.65 -7.99
CA ILE A 200 -3.70 25.28 -6.59
C ILE A 200 -2.68 26.23 -5.95
N ARG A 201 -1.64 26.61 -6.70
CA ARG A 201 -0.59 27.52 -6.23
C ARG A 201 -1.05 28.95 -5.99
N SER A 202 -2.19 29.35 -6.55
CA SER A 202 -2.78 30.68 -6.34
C SER A 202 -3.58 30.78 -5.04
N LEU A 203 -3.86 29.64 -4.39
CA LEU A 203 -4.64 29.56 -3.16
C LEU A 203 -3.78 29.90 -1.94
N ASP A 204 -4.43 30.49 -0.95
CA ASP A 204 -3.87 30.67 0.39
C ASP A 204 -4.11 29.39 1.19
N ALA A 205 -3.03 28.80 1.71
CA ALA A 205 -3.03 27.56 2.50
C ALA A 205 -2.63 27.78 3.97
N GLY A 206 -2.58 29.04 4.44
CA GLY A 206 -2.13 29.38 5.79
C GLY A 206 -3.08 30.24 6.61
N ALA A 207 -3.85 31.12 5.98
CA ALA A 207 -4.75 32.04 6.68
C ALA A 207 -5.83 31.34 7.52
N TRP A 208 -6.21 30.11 7.15
CA TRP A 208 -7.15 29.28 7.92
C TRP A 208 -6.58 28.86 9.28
N PHE A 209 -5.26 28.79 9.41
CA PHE A 209 -4.57 28.43 10.65
C PHE A 209 -4.38 29.65 11.54
N SER A 210 -3.79 30.71 10.99
CA SER A 210 -3.73 32.03 11.62
C SER A 210 -3.38 33.11 10.59
N GLU A 211 -3.69 34.38 10.91
CA GLU A 211 -3.38 35.53 10.05
C GLU A 211 -1.88 35.70 9.78
N GLU A 212 -1.01 35.23 10.70
CA GLU A 212 0.45 35.27 10.54
C GLU A 212 0.93 34.46 9.32
N PHE A 213 0.21 33.39 8.97
CA PHE A 213 0.55 32.53 7.83
C PHE A 213 -0.22 32.87 6.55
N ALA A 214 -0.91 34.01 6.51
CA ALA A 214 -1.57 34.46 5.29
C ALA A 214 -0.56 34.56 4.13
N GLY A 215 -0.93 34.02 2.98
CA GLY A 215 -0.09 33.94 1.79
C GLY A 215 0.81 32.71 1.69
N GLU A 216 0.87 31.85 2.70
CA GLU A 216 1.37 30.48 2.50
C GLU A 216 0.56 29.81 1.39
N ARG A 217 1.20 28.95 0.60
CA ARG A 217 0.53 28.29 -0.52
C ARG A 217 0.82 26.80 -0.48
N VAL A 218 -0.05 25.99 -1.10
CA VAL A 218 0.09 24.53 -1.18
C VAL A 218 1.41 24.14 -1.87
N PRO A 219 2.38 23.53 -1.19
CA PRO A 219 3.71 23.24 -1.76
C PRO A 219 3.67 22.20 -2.88
N THR A 220 4.65 22.26 -3.78
CA THR A 220 4.99 21.07 -4.59
C THR A 220 5.78 20.08 -3.75
N LEU A 221 5.86 18.81 -4.18
CA LEU A 221 6.72 17.85 -3.52
C LEU A 221 8.20 18.26 -3.56
N GLU A 222 8.68 18.83 -4.67
CA GLU A 222 10.04 19.38 -4.79
C GLU A 222 10.34 20.44 -3.71
N GLU A 223 9.43 21.40 -3.51
CA GLU A 223 9.59 22.41 -2.47
C GLU A 223 9.54 21.83 -1.05
N ALA A 224 8.73 20.79 -0.83
CA ALA A 224 8.69 20.10 0.45
C ALA A 224 9.98 19.31 0.72
N ILE A 225 10.54 18.66 -0.30
CA ILE A 225 11.85 18.02 -0.26
C ILE A 225 12.90 19.05 0.15
N ASP A 226 12.92 20.24 -0.47
CA ASP A 226 13.86 21.30 -0.12
C ASP A 226 13.63 21.86 1.30
N ALA A 227 12.37 22.09 1.69
CA ALA A 227 12.01 22.67 2.99
C ALA A 227 12.37 21.76 4.18
N THR A 228 12.40 20.45 3.98
CA THR A 228 12.77 19.47 5.02
C THR A 228 14.28 19.34 5.25
N GLY A 229 15.11 19.94 4.38
CA GLY A 229 16.56 19.95 4.52
C GLY A 229 17.16 18.54 4.62
N LYS A 230 17.77 18.23 5.76
CA LYS A 230 18.44 16.93 6.00
C LYS A 230 17.53 15.87 6.63
N ALA A 231 16.33 16.24 7.07
CA ALA A 231 15.40 15.27 7.63
C ALA A 231 14.97 14.25 6.56
N PHE A 232 14.66 13.03 6.99
CA PHE A 232 14.03 12.07 6.09
C PHE A 232 12.61 12.54 5.73
N LEU A 233 12.16 12.18 4.53
CA LEU A 233 10.80 12.46 4.08
C LEU A 233 9.93 11.20 4.14
N ALA A 234 8.84 11.26 4.89
CA ALA A 234 7.83 10.21 4.93
C ALA A 234 6.65 10.65 4.04
N ILE A 235 6.57 10.10 2.83
CA ILE A 235 5.57 10.52 1.84
C ILE A 235 4.34 9.64 1.95
N HIS A 236 3.24 10.17 2.48
CA HIS A 236 1.96 9.49 2.47
C HIS A 236 1.19 9.81 1.19
N VAL A 237 1.11 8.83 0.29
CA VAL A 237 0.39 8.99 -0.97
C VAL A 237 -1.12 8.87 -0.74
N ARG A 238 -1.83 9.94 -1.09
CA ARG A 238 -3.27 10.09 -0.86
C ARG A 238 -4.11 9.94 -2.13
N CYS A 239 -3.49 10.11 -3.29
CA CYS A 239 -4.10 9.81 -4.58
C CYS A 239 -4.06 8.30 -4.85
N HIS A 240 -5.16 7.75 -5.34
CA HIS A 240 -5.27 6.33 -5.68
C HIS A 240 -5.76 6.19 -7.12
N GLU A 241 -4.82 6.19 -8.07
CA GLU A 241 -5.12 5.91 -9.46
C GLU A 241 -5.11 4.39 -9.68
N ASN A 242 -6.27 3.79 -9.92
CA ASN A 242 -6.34 2.34 -10.14
C ASN A 242 -5.83 1.94 -11.54
N ASP A 243 -6.06 2.78 -12.55
CA ASP A 243 -5.85 2.43 -13.96
C ASP A 243 -4.49 2.87 -14.52
N SER A 244 -3.70 3.59 -13.73
CA SER A 244 -2.48 4.27 -14.16
C SER A 244 -1.46 4.33 -13.01
N ASP A 245 -0.17 4.36 -13.34
CA ASP A 245 0.91 4.62 -12.36
C ASP A 245 1.51 6.04 -12.50
N ARG A 246 0.74 6.97 -13.06
CA ARG A 246 1.15 8.37 -13.29
C ARG A 246 1.56 9.07 -11.98
N ALA A 247 0.80 8.86 -10.91
CA ALA A 247 1.10 9.50 -9.64
C ALA A 247 2.40 8.96 -9.03
N GLU A 248 2.57 7.65 -9.05
CA GLU A 248 3.78 6.99 -8.57
C GLU A 248 5.01 7.41 -9.37
N ARG A 249 4.90 7.52 -10.72
CA ARG A 249 5.97 8.05 -11.58
C ARG A 249 6.35 9.48 -11.20
N ALA A 250 5.37 10.38 -11.12
CA ALA A 250 5.62 11.78 -10.82
C ALA A 250 6.34 11.97 -9.46
N ILE A 251 5.93 11.21 -8.44
CA ILE A 251 6.57 11.23 -7.11
C ILE A 251 8.01 10.70 -7.18
N VAL A 252 8.25 9.59 -7.89
CA VAL A 252 9.60 9.04 -8.07
C VAL A 252 10.50 9.99 -8.85
N ASP A 253 9.98 10.65 -9.88
CA ASP A 253 10.74 11.60 -10.69
C ASP A 253 11.14 12.84 -9.88
N ASP A 254 10.25 13.38 -9.04
CA ASP A 254 10.58 14.47 -8.10
C ASP A 254 11.67 14.03 -7.10
N LEU A 255 11.55 12.83 -6.53
CA LEU A 255 12.55 12.27 -5.61
C LEU A 255 13.92 12.08 -6.27
N ARG A 256 13.95 11.61 -7.51
CA ARG A 256 15.19 11.42 -8.29
C ARG A 256 15.84 12.75 -8.63
N SER A 257 15.04 13.70 -9.12
CA SER A 257 15.51 15.02 -9.53
C SER A 257 16.14 15.77 -8.36
N ALA A 258 15.58 15.61 -7.15
CA ALA A 258 16.12 16.20 -5.94
C ALA A 258 17.20 15.34 -5.22
N GLY A 259 17.57 14.18 -5.76
CA GLY A 259 18.53 13.27 -5.12
C GLY A 259 18.09 12.76 -3.75
N ALA A 260 16.77 12.64 -3.53
CA ALA A 260 16.16 12.40 -2.23
C ALA A 260 15.71 10.93 -2.01
N VAL A 261 15.87 10.05 -3.01
CA VAL A 261 15.45 8.64 -2.94
C VAL A 261 15.95 7.94 -1.66
N ASP A 262 17.24 8.10 -1.34
CA ASP A 262 17.85 7.45 -0.17
C ASP A 262 17.43 8.02 1.18
N ARG A 263 16.83 9.22 1.18
CA ARG A 263 16.31 9.89 2.38
C ARG A 263 14.78 9.94 2.43
N ALA A 264 14.10 9.13 1.64
CA ALA A 264 12.65 9.07 1.62
C ALA A 264 12.14 7.64 1.89
N TRP A 265 10.91 7.56 2.40
CA TRP A 265 10.08 6.37 2.28
C TRP A 265 8.66 6.73 1.90
N VAL A 266 7.99 5.82 1.19
CA VAL A 266 6.61 6.02 0.73
C VAL A 266 5.65 5.16 1.54
N ILE A 267 4.61 5.79 2.06
CA ILE A 267 3.49 5.17 2.79
C ILE A 267 2.32 5.06 1.81
N HIS A 268 1.74 3.86 1.70
CA HIS A 268 0.61 3.63 0.81
C HIS A 268 -0.43 2.68 1.43
N HIS A 269 -1.70 2.89 1.04
CA HIS A 269 -2.85 2.13 1.52
C HIS A 269 -3.20 0.88 0.73
N THR A 270 -2.61 0.75 -0.45
CA THR A 270 -2.84 -0.38 -1.35
C THR A 270 -1.53 -1.09 -1.66
N ARG A 271 -1.60 -2.43 -1.71
CA ARG A 271 -0.48 -3.29 -2.07
C ARG A 271 0.00 -3.01 -3.50
N HIS A 272 -0.94 -2.68 -4.39
CA HIS A 272 -0.69 -2.34 -5.78
C HIS A 272 0.15 -1.08 -5.95
N GLY A 273 -0.14 -0.02 -5.19
CA GLY A 273 0.68 1.20 -5.22
C GLY A 273 2.11 0.94 -4.74
N LEU A 274 2.28 0.20 -3.64
CA LEU A 274 3.62 -0.17 -3.17
C LEU A 274 4.40 -1.02 -4.19
N TYR A 275 3.73 -1.96 -4.86
CA TYR A 275 4.33 -2.74 -5.95
C TYR A 275 4.79 -1.85 -7.11
N ARG A 276 3.99 -0.87 -7.52
CA ARG A 276 4.36 0.11 -8.57
C ARG A 276 5.57 0.93 -8.17
N PHE A 277 5.59 1.48 -6.94
CA PHE A 277 6.76 2.19 -6.43
C PHE A 277 8.02 1.32 -6.45
N ARG A 278 7.94 0.06 -6.02
CA ARG A 278 9.09 -0.87 -6.07
C ARG A 278 9.59 -1.09 -7.50
N LYS A 279 8.68 -1.17 -8.49
CA LYS A 279 9.05 -1.34 -9.90
C LYS A 279 9.66 -0.08 -10.50
N LEU A 280 9.21 1.08 -10.07
CA LEU A 280 9.73 2.36 -10.54
C LEU A 280 11.08 2.67 -9.92
N GLU A 281 11.26 2.40 -8.62
CA GLU A 281 12.49 2.69 -7.87
C GLU A 281 12.76 1.61 -6.81
N GLU A 282 13.70 0.70 -7.11
CA GLU A 282 13.99 -0.43 -6.22
C GLU A 282 14.66 0.00 -4.91
N ALA A 283 15.41 1.11 -4.92
CA ALA A 283 16.10 1.63 -3.73
C ALA A 283 15.14 2.31 -2.72
N LEU A 284 13.94 2.68 -3.17
CA LEU A 284 12.97 3.39 -2.32
C LEU A 284 12.48 2.50 -1.19
N ARG A 285 12.45 3.06 0.02
CA ARG A 285 11.88 2.40 1.19
C ARG A 285 10.35 2.52 1.16
N LEU A 286 9.66 1.44 1.51
CA LEU A 286 8.21 1.33 1.42
C LEU A 286 7.59 0.99 2.77
N CYS A 287 6.51 1.69 3.10
CA CYS A 287 5.75 1.55 4.33
C CYS A 287 4.33 1.08 4.04
N TRP A 288 3.95 -0.06 4.62
CA TRP A 288 2.60 -0.59 4.51
C TRP A 288 1.69 0.04 5.57
N LEU A 289 0.59 0.67 5.16
CA LEU A 289 -0.44 1.23 6.05
C LEU A 289 -1.84 0.93 5.47
N PRO A 290 -2.52 -0.17 5.82
CA PRO A 290 -3.86 -0.42 5.32
C PRO A 290 -4.85 0.63 5.84
N ARG A 291 -5.97 0.83 5.12
CA ARG A 291 -6.98 1.85 5.47
C ARG A 291 -7.60 1.67 6.86
N ASP A 292 -7.62 0.45 7.38
CA ASP A 292 -8.16 0.15 8.70
C ASP A 292 -7.14 0.34 9.83
N GLY A 293 -5.92 0.82 9.51
CA GLY A 293 -4.87 1.15 10.47
C GLY A 293 -4.05 -0.04 10.97
N GLY A 294 -4.27 -1.25 10.43
CA GLY A 294 -3.50 -2.45 10.76
C GLY A 294 -3.87 -2.99 12.14
N ARG A 295 -4.93 -3.79 12.23
CA ARG A 295 -5.63 -4.06 13.51
C ARG A 295 -5.11 -5.23 14.34
N ASP A 296 -4.21 -6.04 13.81
CA ASP A 296 -3.73 -7.26 14.44
C ASP A 296 -2.32 -7.65 13.97
N LEU A 297 -1.86 -8.82 14.38
CA LEU A 297 -0.56 -9.35 13.97
C LEU A 297 -0.51 -9.78 12.50
N GLU A 298 -1.66 -10.04 11.85
CA GLU A 298 -1.69 -10.38 10.42
C GLU A 298 -1.19 -9.21 9.57
N TYR A 299 -1.41 -7.98 10.03
CA TYR A 299 -0.83 -6.79 9.41
C TYR A 299 0.70 -6.83 9.32
N VAL A 300 1.37 -7.33 10.37
CA VAL A 300 2.83 -7.49 10.41
C VAL A 300 3.28 -8.57 9.42
N ASP A 301 2.54 -9.68 9.39
CA ASP A 301 2.78 -10.77 8.44
C ASP A 301 2.63 -10.33 6.99
N ASP A 302 1.54 -9.64 6.67
CA ASP A 302 1.27 -9.07 5.35
C ASP A 302 2.46 -8.25 4.85
N ALA A 303 2.91 -7.28 5.64
CA ALA A 303 4.05 -6.44 5.26
C ALA A 303 5.35 -7.24 5.12
N PHE A 304 5.61 -8.19 6.04
CA PHE A 304 6.80 -9.03 5.98
C PHE A 304 6.83 -9.89 4.71
N TYR A 305 5.73 -10.55 4.36
CA TYR A 305 5.64 -11.38 3.17
C TYR A 305 5.71 -10.57 1.89
N MET A 306 5.18 -9.34 1.89
CA MET A 306 5.36 -8.38 0.80
C MET A 306 6.78 -7.82 0.65
N GLY A 307 7.68 -8.14 1.60
CA GLY A 307 9.08 -7.70 1.55
C GLY A 307 9.29 -6.27 2.05
N TYR A 308 8.29 -5.67 2.71
CA TYR A 308 8.39 -4.35 3.32
C TYR A 308 8.95 -4.45 4.74
N ARG A 309 9.71 -3.45 5.16
CA ARG A 309 10.31 -3.41 6.50
C ARG A 309 9.77 -2.30 7.38
N ILE A 310 8.88 -1.44 6.86
CA ILE A 310 8.27 -0.35 7.62
C ILE A 310 6.76 -0.56 7.66
N ILE A 311 6.19 -0.45 8.87
CA ILE A 311 4.75 -0.41 9.11
C ILE A 311 4.39 0.82 9.94
N GLN A 312 3.17 1.31 9.74
CA GLN A 312 2.64 2.48 10.43
C GLN A 312 1.30 2.17 11.14
N PRO A 313 1.29 1.38 12.23
CA PRO A 313 0.05 1.11 12.95
C PRO A 313 -0.48 2.35 13.68
N THR A 314 -1.78 2.33 13.97
CA THR A 314 -2.34 3.29 14.93
C THR A 314 -1.92 2.97 16.37
N PHE A 315 -1.74 3.97 17.25
CA PHE A 315 -1.38 3.73 18.65
C PHE A 315 -2.31 2.74 19.38
N ARG A 316 -3.56 2.61 18.93
CA ARG A 316 -4.59 1.77 19.55
C ARG A 316 -4.31 0.27 19.50
N VAL A 317 -3.47 -0.17 18.59
CA VAL A 317 -3.19 -1.60 18.33
C VAL A 317 -1.78 -1.99 18.78
N VAL A 318 -1.00 -1.01 19.24
CA VAL A 318 0.41 -1.19 19.61
C VAL A 318 0.49 -1.67 21.05
N THR A 319 0.76 -2.96 21.22
CA THR A 319 1.02 -3.61 22.51
C THR A 319 2.48 -4.09 22.56
N PRO A 320 3.01 -4.48 23.74
CA PRO A 320 4.32 -5.12 23.83
C PRO A 320 4.47 -6.32 22.89
N GLU A 321 3.43 -7.17 22.82
CA GLU A 321 3.42 -8.36 21.97
C GLU A 321 3.47 -8.00 20.48
N PHE A 322 2.75 -6.94 20.08
CA PHE A 322 2.78 -6.43 18.71
C PHE A 322 4.19 -5.96 18.32
N VAL A 323 4.83 -5.15 19.17
CA VAL A 323 6.16 -4.61 18.90
C VAL A 323 7.20 -5.73 18.87
N GLU A 324 7.14 -6.66 19.81
CA GLU A 324 8.03 -7.82 19.83
C GLU A 324 7.89 -8.67 18.57
N TYR A 325 6.65 -8.97 18.15
CA TYR A 325 6.38 -9.74 16.93
C TYR A 325 6.93 -9.05 15.67
N ALA A 326 6.74 -7.74 15.54
CA ALA A 326 7.30 -6.96 14.44
C ALA A 326 8.84 -6.94 14.46
N HIS A 327 9.46 -6.81 15.63
CA HIS A 327 10.91 -6.81 15.77
C HIS A 327 11.54 -8.17 15.47
N GLN A 328 10.90 -9.28 15.86
CA GLN A 328 11.33 -10.64 15.47
C GLN A 328 11.37 -10.80 13.95
N LYS A 329 10.46 -10.13 13.23
CA LYS A 329 10.41 -10.05 11.76
C LYS A 329 11.29 -8.94 11.17
N LYS A 330 12.10 -8.28 12.00
CA LYS A 330 13.02 -7.19 11.65
C LYS A 330 12.29 -6.03 10.96
N MET A 331 11.16 -5.62 11.51
CA MET A 331 10.36 -4.51 11.00
C MET A 331 10.45 -3.28 11.89
N TRP A 332 10.35 -2.11 11.28
CA TRP A 332 10.17 -0.84 11.93
C TRP A 332 8.69 -0.55 12.17
N VAL A 333 8.38 -0.22 13.42
CA VAL A 333 7.05 0.19 13.87
C VAL A 333 7.02 1.71 14.06
N ASN A 334 6.46 2.44 13.10
CA ASN A 334 6.30 3.90 13.15
C ASN A 334 4.86 4.23 13.57
N VAL A 335 4.61 4.65 14.80
CA VAL A 335 3.25 4.73 15.33
C VAL A 335 2.57 6.06 14.98
N PHE A 336 1.35 5.97 14.44
CA PHE A 336 0.46 7.10 14.19
C PHE A 336 -0.69 7.18 15.22
N TRP A 337 -0.80 8.21 16.06
CA TRP A 337 0.17 9.24 16.40
C TRP A 337 0.07 9.49 17.91
N ALA A 338 0.98 10.29 18.47
CA ALA A 338 0.92 10.69 19.87
C ALA A 338 1.30 12.17 20.03
N ASP A 339 0.42 12.95 20.66
CA ASP A 339 0.64 14.38 20.96
C ASP A 339 0.71 14.70 22.46
N ASP A 340 0.35 13.73 23.31
CA ASP A 340 0.49 13.85 24.76
C ASP A 340 1.77 13.15 25.25
N GLU A 341 2.41 13.74 26.24
CA GLU A 341 3.69 13.26 26.77
C GLU A 341 3.60 11.85 27.37
N GLY A 342 2.46 11.51 28.00
CA GLY A 342 2.24 10.22 28.62
C GLY A 342 2.28 9.08 27.60
N LEU A 343 1.53 9.22 26.50
CA LEU A 343 1.53 8.28 25.40
C LEU A 343 2.90 8.23 24.69
N MET A 344 3.57 9.36 24.51
CA MET A 344 4.94 9.38 23.96
C MET A 344 5.90 8.55 24.80
N ARG A 345 5.86 8.70 26.14
CA ARG A 345 6.68 7.91 27.07
C ARG A 345 6.32 6.43 27.03
N GLN A 346 5.02 6.11 26.98
CA GLN A 346 4.55 4.73 26.85
C GLN A 346 5.07 4.08 25.57
N LEU A 347 4.86 4.71 24.40
CA LEU A 347 5.33 4.19 23.11
C LEU A 347 6.86 4.06 23.06
N THR A 348 7.58 5.03 23.65
CA THR A 348 9.04 4.95 23.78
C THR A 348 9.48 3.74 24.61
N ALA A 349 8.81 3.47 25.74
CA ALA A 349 9.10 2.32 26.58
C ALA A 349 8.78 0.98 25.90
N LEU A 350 7.77 0.94 25.02
CA LEU A 350 7.47 -0.23 24.20
C LEU A 350 8.55 -0.52 23.15
N GLY A 351 9.46 0.42 22.86
CA GLY A 351 10.54 0.22 21.90
C GLY A 351 10.13 0.43 20.44
N VAL A 352 9.08 1.21 20.17
CA VAL A 352 8.69 1.55 18.79
C VAL A 352 9.82 2.31 18.06
N ASN A 353 9.85 2.21 16.73
CA ASN A 353 10.96 2.75 15.93
C ASN A 353 10.76 4.21 15.54
N GLY A 354 9.52 4.67 15.49
CA GLY A 354 9.17 6.06 15.21
C GLY A 354 7.83 6.41 15.84
N ILE A 355 7.66 7.67 16.18
CA ILE A 355 6.40 8.22 16.66
C ILE A 355 6.07 9.44 15.80
N LEU A 356 4.93 9.37 15.12
CA LEU A 356 4.36 10.51 14.42
C LEU A 356 3.70 11.42 15.45
N THR A 357 3.94 12.73 15.33
CA THR A 357 3.38 13.73 16.25
C THR A 357 3.23 15.09 15.56
N ASN A 358 2.20 15.83 15.95
CA ASN A 358 2.02 17.24 15.61
C ASN A 358 2.95 18.15 16.44
N LYS A 359 3.55 17.61 17.53
CA LYS A 359 4.39 18.32 18.51
C LYS A 359 5.82 17.76 18.54
N PRO A 360 6.59 17.86 17.45
CA PRO A 360 7.92 17.25 17.35
C PRO A 360 8.92 17.75 18.41
N ALA A 361 8.80 19.00 18.86
CA ALA A 361 9.64 19.55 19.93
C ALA A 361 9.41 18.85 21.28
N LEU A 362 8.16 18.57 21.64
CA LEU A 362 7.81 17.83 22.86
C LEU A 362 8.32 16.39 22.78
N LEU A 363 8.03 15.69 21.68
CA LEU A 363 8.50 14.33 21.50
C LEU A 363 10.03 14.25 21.57
N ARG A 364 10.73 15.22 20.99
CA ARG A 364 12.19 15.31 21.08
C ARG A 364 12.69 15.34 22.52
N GLN A 365 12.08 16.15 23.38
CA GLN A 365 12.42 16.22 24.81
C GLN A 365 12.18 14.87 25.49
N VAL A 366 11.05 14.21 25.21
CA VAL A 366 10.71 12.90 25.77
C VAL A 366 11.73 11.83 25.41
N VAL A 367 12.10 11.71 24.13
CA VAL A 367 12.97 10.62 23.64
C VAL A 367 14.46 10.86 23.88
N THR A 368 14.86 12.06 24.29
CA THR A 368 16.27 12.38 24.62
C THR A 368 16.56 12.40 26.12
N GLY A 369 15.54 12.18 26.96
CA GLY A 369 15.70 12.10 28.41
C GLY A 369 15.92 13.46 29.04
N GLY A 370 14.92 14.35 28.90
CA GLY A 370 14.84 15.58 29.68
C GLY A 370 14.99 15.36 31.19
#